data_AF-A0A2T0SS46-F1
#
_entry.id   AF-A0A2T0SS46-F1
#
_cell.length_a   1.000
_cell.length_b   1.000
_cell.length_c   1.000
_cell.angle_alpha   90.00
_cell.angle_beta   90.00
_cell.angle_gamma   90.00
#
_symmetry.space_group_name_H-M   'P 1'
#
loop_
_entity.id
_entity.type
_entity.pdbx_description
1 polymer ?
#
loop_
_entity_poly.entity_id
_entity_poly.type
_entity_poly.pdbx_seq_one_letter_code
_entity_poly.pdbx_strand_id
1 'polypeptide(L)'
;MVARLVREFHDLTVGLAGEAEVVCHNDLSPKNTVYRDLGEGLRPVAFIDWDGAAPGRRVQDVAHVCWQYTGMGPGAEVGVVARGIRVICEAYGLDDRGELVDTILWWQDRCWRGIVADEGPAGVRLRAAGVVEGVQETYAWVVEHRGELEPG
;
A
#
# COMPACT_ATOMS: atom_id res chain seq x y z
N MET A 1 -7.76 8.78 -9.74
CA MET A 1 -7.45 7.45 -9.16
C MET A 1 -6.29 7.63 -8.19
N VAL A 2 -6.27 6.88 -7.08
CA VAL A 2 -5.27 7.08 -6.01
C VAL A 2 -3.84 6.98 -6.54
N ALA A 3 -3.53 5.97 -7.35
CA ALA A 3 -2.19 5.77 -7.90
C ALA A 3 -1.68 6.93 -8.78
N ARG A 4 -2.57 7.65 -9.47
CA ARG A 4 -2.19 8.85 -10.23
C ARG A 4 -1.81 10.01 -9.31
N LEU A 5 -2.55 10.18 -8.22
CA LEU A 5 -2.22 11.19 -7.21
C LEU A 5 -0.91 10.84 -6.50
N VAL A 6 -0.63 9.55 -6.30
CA VAL A 6 0.67 9.08 -5.79
C VAL A 6 1.80 9.46 -6.72
N ARG A 7 1.66 9.17 -8.02
CA ARG A 7 2.64 9.56 -9.04
C ARG A 7 2.89 11.07 -9.03
N GLU A 8 1.82 11.86 -8.98
CA GLU A 8 1.92 13.32 -8.98
C GLU A 8 2.78 13.84 -7.83
N PHE A 9 2.56 13.41 -6.58
CA PHE A 9 3.39 13.88 -5.47
C PHE A 9 4.81 13.28 -5.50
N HIS A 10 4.97 12.03 -5.94
CA HIS A 10 6.28 11.44 -6.14
C HIS A 10 7.13 12.25 -7.14
N ASP A 11 6.54 12.66 -8.26
CA ASP A 11 7.23 13.45 -9.28
C ASP A 11 7.60 14.85 -8.75
N LEU A 12 6.78 15.43 -7.86
CA LEU A 12 7.09 16.69 -7.17
C LEU A 12 8.22 16.57 -6.14
N THR A 13 8.56 15.35 -5.67
CA THR A 13 9.52 15.13 -4.57
C THR A 13 10.85 14.55 -5.00
N VAL A 14 11.08 14.27 -6.30
CA VAL A 14 12.36 13.73 -6.82
C VAL A 14 13.57 14.56 -6.35
N GLY A 15 13.46 15.89 -6.34
CA GLY A 15 14.54 16.78 -5.88
C GLY A 15 14.66 16.95 -4.37
N LEU A 16 13.74 16.37 -3.59
CA LEU A 16 13.66 16.48 -2.13
C LEU A 16 14.07 15.18 -1.42
N ALA A 17 14.31 14.11 -2.18
CA ALA A 17 14.57 12.76 -1.66
C ALA A 17 16.07 12.42 -1.48
N GLY A 18 16.97 13.38 -1.68
CA GLY A 18 18.41 13.12 -1.61
C GLY A 18 18.85 12.10 -2.67
N GLU A 19 19.44 10.99 -2.25
CA GLU A 19 19.87 9.89 -3.13
C GLU A 19 18.75 8.88 -3.47
N ALA A 20 17.60 8.98 -2.79
CA ALA A 20 16.45 8.11 -3.07
C ALA A 20 15.65 8.59 -4.29
N GLU A 21 14.74 7.76 -4.79
CA GLU A 21 13.96 8.08 -5.99
C GLU A 21 12.96 9.21 -5.74
N VAL A 22 12.28 9.17 -4.59
CA VAL A 22 11.15 10.04 -4.20
C VAL A 22 11.03 10.14 -2.69
N VAL A 23 10.21 11.06 -2.19
CA VAL A 23 9.73 10.98 -0.80
C VAL A 23 8.49 10.09 -0.80
N CYS A 24 8.56 8.94 -0.12
CA CYS A 24 7.41 8.07 0.11
C CYS A 24 6.60 8.57 1.30
N HIS A 25 5.29 8.38 1.24
CA HIS A 25 4.35 8.66 2.31
C HIS A 25 4.34 7.57 3.38
N ASN A 26 4.59 6.31 3.01
CA ASN A 26 4.69 5.15 3.92
C ASN A 26 3.38 4.77 4.67
N ASP A 27 2.24 5.39 4.38
CA ASP A 27 0.92 5.02 4.92
C ASP A 27 -0.25 5.41 3.99
N LEU A 28 -0.14 4.97 2.73
CA LEU A 28 -1.16 5.23 1.71
C LEU A 28 -2.32 4.25 1.81
N SER A 29 -3.23 4.51 2.76
CA SER A 29 -4.48 3.75 2.96
C SER A 29 -5.72 4.62 2.64
N PRO A 30 -6.90 4.00 2.45
CA PRO A 30 -8.15 4.74 2.30
C PRO A 30 -8.44 5.73 3.45
N LYS A 31 -7.93 5.46 4.66
CA LYS A 31 -8.14 6.30 5.85
C LYS A 31 -7.36 7.62 5.77
N ASN A 32 -6.22 7.61 5.08
CA ASN A 32 -5.35 8.77 4.89
C ASN A 32 -5.55 9.46 3.54
N THR A 33 -6.63 9.11 2.83
CA THR A 33 -6.96 9.69 1.54
C THR A 33 -8.25 10.50 1.62
N VAL A 34 -8.19 11.77 1.24
CA VAL A 34 -9.36 12.64 1.17
C VAL A 34 -10.05 12.43 -0.17
N TYR A 35 -11.35 12.12 -0.12
CA TYR A 35 -12.20 11.97 -1.29
C TYR A 35 -13.18 13.14 -1.42
N ARG A 36 -13.39 13.58 -2.66
CA ARG A 36 -14.42 14.57 -2.99
C ARG A 36 -15.28 14.04 -4.12
N ASP A 37 -16.59 14.20 -3.99
CA ASP A 37 -17.50 14.01 -5.12
C ASP A 37 -17.41 15.23 -6.04
N LEU A 38 -17.05 14.99 -7.29
CA LEU A 38 -16.89 16.02 -8.32
C LEU A 38 -17.99 15.94 -9.40
N GLY A 39 -19.08 15.22 -9.14
CA GLY A 39 -20.19 15.01 -10.09
C GLY A 39 -20.07 13.74 -10.93
N GLU A 40 -18.94 13.04 -10.84
CA GLU A 40 -18.69 11.73 -11.47
C GLU A 40 -18.39 10.63 -10.43
N GLY A 41 -18.77 10.88 -9.18
CA GLY A 41 -18.44 10.04 -8.02
C GLY A 41 -17.19 10.49 -7.28
N LEU A 42 -16.86 9.73 -6.22
CA LEU A 42 -15.75 10.04 -5.33
C LEU A 42 -14.39 9.93 -6.04
N ARG A 43 -13.61 11.00 -5.99
CA ARG A 43 -12.23 11.05 -6.49
C ARG A 43 -11.27 11.38 -5.34
N PRO A 44 -10.10 10.73 -5.27
CA PRO A 44 -9.07 11.14 -4.31
C PRO A 44 -8.51 12.50 -4.72
N VAL A 45 -8.37 13.42 -3.76
CA VAL A 45 -7.93 14.80 -4.01
C VAL A 45 -6.76 15.25 -3.13
N ALA A 46 -6.48 14.54 -2.02
CA ALA A 46 -5.34 14.83 -1.15
C ALA A 46 -4.97 13.62 -0.28
N PHE A 47 -3.72 13.60 0.17
CA PHE A 47 -3.24 12.72 1.25
C PHE A 47 -3.01 13.54 2.52
N ILE A 48 -3.25 12.89 3.67
CA ILE A 48 -3.01 13.43 5.01
C ILE A 48 -2.12 12.45 5.78
N ASP A 49 -1.67 12.85 6.97
CA ASP A 49 -0.83 12.03 7.83
C ASP A 49 0.57 11.73 7.25
N TRP A 50 1.34 12.80 7.08
CA TRP A 50 2.69 12.77 6.49
C TRP A 50 3.79 12.46 7.52
N ASP A 51 3.45 12.10 8.76
CA ASP A 51 4.43 11.92 9.85
C ASP A 51 5.41 10.76 9.56
N GLY A 52 4.99 9.78 8.76
CA GLY A 52 5.82 8.67 8.30
C GLY A 52 6.61 8.95 7.02
N ALA A 53 6.49 10.14 6.42
CA ALA A 53 7.06 10.41 5.11
C ALA A 53 8.60 10.45 5.16
N ALA A 54 9.25 9.76 4.22
CA ALA A 54 10.70 9.65 4.18
C ALA A 54 11.20 9.39 2.75
N PRO A 55 12.46 9.74 2.42
CA PRO A 55 13.09 9.30 1.18
C PRO A 55 13.01 7.78 0.99
N GLY A 56 12.60 7.35 -0.21
CA GLY A 56 12.33 5.95 -0.51
C GLY A 56 12.26 5.64 -2.00
N ARG A 57 11.95 4.38 -2.30
CA ARG A 57 11.77 3.89 -3.67
C ARG A 57 10.29 3.89 -4.02
N ARG A 58 9.97 4.23 -5.26
CA ARG A 58 8.58 4.32 -5.73
C ARG A 58 7.75 3.07 -5.45
N VAL A 59 8.37 1.88 -5.57
CA VAL A 59 7.71 0.59 -5.33
C VAL A 59 7.18 0.45 -3.90
N GLN A 60 7.77 1.12 -2.90
CA GLN A 60 7.34 1.01 -1.50
C GLN A 60 5.91 1.53 -1.32
N ASP A 61 5.62 2.73 -1.81
CA ASP A 61 4.28 3.32 -1.74
C ASP A 61 3.30 2.64 -2.69
N VAL A 62 3.74 2.22 -3.88
CA VAL A 62 2.87 1.49 -4.83
C VAL A 62 2.45 0.13 -4.26
N ALA A 63 3.38 -0.60 -3.63
CA ALA A 63 3.10 -1.85 -2.94
C ALA A 63 2.09 -1.65 -1.80
N HIS A 64 2.27 -0.59 -1.01
CA HIS A 64 1.34 -0.25 0.07
C HIS A 64 -0.07 0.03 -0.47
N VAL A 65 -0.18 0.81 -1.56
CA VAL A 65 -1.46 1.07 -2.24
C VAL A 65 -2.09 -0.23 -2.75
N CYS A 66 -1.32 -1.12 -3.38
CA CYS A 66 -1.82 -2.43 -3.80
C CYS A 66 -2.43 -3.18 -2.61
N TRP A 67 -1.68 -3.30 -1.51
CA TRP A 67 -2.16 -3.99 -0.31
C TRP A 67 -3.45 -3.38 0.24
N GLN A 68 -3.53 -2.05 0.35
CA GLN A 68 -4.65 -1.37 0.99
C GLN A 68 -5.92 -1.25 0.12
N TYR A 69 -5.78 -1.30 -1.21
CA TYR A 69 -6.90 -0.98 -2.12
C TYR A 69 -7.47 -2.17 -2.90
N THR A 70 -6.77 -3.30 -2.98
CA THR A 70 -7.26 -4.45 -3.78
C THR A 70 -8.14 -5.41 -2.98
N GLY A 71 -8.21 -5.25 -1.65
CA GLY A 71 -8.93 -6.17 -0.77
C GLY A 71 -8.33 -7.58 -0.78
N MET A 72 -7.01 -7.70 -0.93
CA MET A 72 -6.32 -8.99 -0.88
C MET A 72 -6.44 -9.63 0.50
N GLY A 73 -6.53 -10.95 0.54
CA GLY A 73 -6.65 -11.73 1.77
C GLY A 73 -7.66 -12.88 1.63
N PRO A 74 -7.89 -13.63 2.73
CA PRO A 74 -8.81 -14.76 2.72
C PRO A 74 -10.20 -14.39 2.19
N GLY A 75 -10.73 -15.22 1.27
CA GLY A 75 -12.03 -15.01 0.64
C GLY A 75 -12.02 -14.07 -0.57
N ALA A 76 -10.88 -13.44 -0.90
CA ALA A 76 -10.73 -12.69 -2.14
C ALA A 76 -10.57 -13.62 -3.35
N GLU A 77 -11.13 -13.22 -4.50
CA GLU A 77 -10.86 -13.90 -5.76
C GLU A 77 -9.52 -13.40 -6.33
N VAL A 78 -8.54 -14.31 -6.45
CA VAL A 78 -7.16 -13.96 -6.83
C VAL A 78 -7.08 -13.20 -8.16
N GLY A 79 -7.90 -13.55 -9.15
CA GLY A 79 -7.92 -12.87 -10.45
C GLY A 79 -8.41 -11.43 -10.36
N VAL A 80 -9.35 -11.12 -9.46
CA VAL A 80 -9.79 -9.75 -9.18
C VAL A 80 -8.69 -8.95 -8.49
N VAL A 81 -7.99 -9.54 -7.52
CA VAL A 81 -6.86 -8.90 -6.84
C VAL A 81 -5.72 -8.61 -7.82
N ALA A 82 -5.31 -9.61 -8.61
CA ALA A 82 -4.26 -9.47 -9.62
C ALA A 82 -4.60 -8.39 -10.66
N ARG A 83 -5.85 -8.34 -11.12
CA ARG A 83 -6.34 -7.27 -12.00
C ARG A 83 -6.26 -5.89 -11.32
N GLY A 84 -6.63 -5.81 -10.04
CA GLY A 84 -6.52 -4.58 -9.25
C GLY A 84 -5.07 -4.07 -9.15
N ILE A 85 -4.13 -4.96 -8.84
CA ILE A 85 -2.69 -4.65 -8.81
C ILE A 85 -2.22 -4.10 -10.16
N ARG A 86 -2.60 -4.75 -11.27
CA ARG A 86 -2.25 -4.30 -12.62
C ARG A 86 -2.78 -2.90 -12.91
N VAL A 87 -4.05 -2.63 -12.60
CA VAL A 87 -4.66 -1.30 -12.80
C VAL A 87 -3.94 -0.23 -11.96
N ILE A 88 -3.55 -0.55 -10.72
CA ILE A 88 -2.76 0.34 -9.86
C ILE A 88 -1.40 0.65 -10.48
N CYS A 89 -0.65 -0.38 -10.88
CA CYS A 89 0.67 -0.22 -11.49
C CYS A 89 0.60 0.55 -12.81
N GLU A 90 -0.38 0.27 -13.65
CA GLU A 90 -0.58 0.96 -14.94
C GLU A 90 -0.94 2.44 -14.73
N ALA A 91 -1.83 2.76 -13.80
CA ALA A 91 -2.20 4.15 -13.57
C ALA A 91 -1.11 4.96 -12.86
N TYR A 92 -0.28 4.31 -12.05
CA TYR A 92 0.95 4.91 -11.52
C TYR A 92 2.01 5.09 -12.62
N GLY A 93 2.11 4.12 -13.54
CA GLY A 93 3.22 4.00 -14.50
C GLY A 93 4.42 3.29 -13.88
N LEU A 94 4.20 2.21 -13.13
CA LEU A 94 5.28 1.40 -12.55
C LEU A 94 5.79 0.42 -13.60
N ASP A 95 6.99 0.70 -14.11
CA ASP A 95 7.62 -0.06 -15.19
C ASP A 95 8.24 -1.38 -14.67
N ASP A 96 9.08 -1.30 -13.64
CA ASP A 96 9.63 -2.49 -12.97
C ASP A 96 8.75 -2.91 -11.79
N ARG A 97 8.26 -4.15 -11.86
CA ARG A 97 7.34 -4.73 -10.90
C ARG A 97 7.88 -6.02 -10.27
N GLY A 98 9.13 -6.39 -10.56
CA GLY A 98 9.70 -7.67 -10.13
C GLY A 98 9.70 -7.84 -8.61
N GLU A 99 9.83 -6.74 -7.87
CA GLU A 99 9.89 -6.72 -6.39
C GLU A 99 8.56 -6.33 -5.75
N LEU A 100 7.49 -6.14 -6.53
CA LEU A 100 6.23 -5.59 -6.02
C LEU A 100 5.61 -6.50 -4.96
N VAL A 101 5.50 -7.80 -5.24
CA VAL A 101 4.91 -8.77 -4.31
C VAL A 101 5.79 -8.95 -3.07
N ASP A 102 7.11 -8.98 -3.25
CA ASP A 102 8.08 -8.99 -2.14
C ASP A 102 7.90 -7.78 -1.22
N THR A 103 7.70 -6.60 -1.82
CA THR A 103 7.49 -5.35 -1.08
C THR A 103 6.14 -5.32 -0.36
N ILE A 104 5.09 -5.92 -0.94
CA ILE A 104 3.78 -6.10 -0.26
C ILE A 104 3.96 -6.99 0.98
N LEU A 105 4.63 -8.13 0.83
CA LEU A 105 4.90 -9.06 1.92
C LEU A 105 5.74 -8.41 3.03
N TRP A 106 6.76 -7.63 2.64
CA TRP A 106 7.57 -6.86 3.58
C TRP A 106 6.73 -5.85 4.39
N TRP A 107 5.80 -5.14 3.74
CA TRP A 107 4.89 -4.21 4.42
C TRP A 107 4.00 -4.92 5.43
N GLN A 108 3.44 -6.06 5.07
CA GLN A 108 2.58 -6.86 5.94
C GLN A 108 3.36 -7.38 7.15
N ASP A 109 4.55 -7.95 6.95
CA ASP A 109 5.43 -8.43 8.03
C ASP A 109 5.82 -7.29 8.98
N ARG A 110 6.27 -6.16 8.43
CA ARG A 110 6.57 -4.96 9.20
C ARG A 110 5.37 -4.48 10.00
N CYS A 111 4.17 -4.48 9.42
CA CYS A 111 2.96 -3.98 10.06
C CYS A 111 2.60 -4.80 11.30
N TRP A 112 2.45 -6.12 11.19
CA TRP A 112 2.06 -6.92 12.36
C TRP A 112 3.15 -6.93 13.42
N ARG A 113 4.44 -6.91 13.05
CA ARG A 113 5.55 -6.84 14.01
C ARG A 113 5.55 -5.51 14.75
N GLY A 114 5.30 -4.41 14.05
CA GLY A 114 5.14 -3.10 14.65
C GLY A 114 3.99 -3.06 15.65
N ILE A 115 2.84 -3.64 15.30
CA ILE A 115 1.70 -3.76 16.21
C ILE A 115 2.05 -4.62 17.43
N VAL A 116 2.73 -5.75 17.25
CA VAL A 116 3.14 -6.62 18.36
C VAL A 116 4.11 -5.91 19.31
N ALA A 117 5.04 -5.13 18.77
CA ALA A 117 6.05 -4.40 19.55
C ALA A 117 5.52 -3.13 20.24
N ASP A 118 4.39 -2.57 19.80
CA ASP A 118 3.79 -1.39 20.44
C ASP A 118 3.10 -1.76 21.76
N GLU A 119 3.79 -1.50 22.88
CA GLU A 119 3.24 -1.67 24.24
C GLU A 119 2.25 -0.56 24.63
N GLY A 120 2.13 0.49 23.81
CA GLY A 120 1.23 1.61 24.04
C GLY A 120 -0.26 1.27 23.86
N PRO A 121 -1.15 2.21 24.21
CA PRO A 121 -2.59 2.00 24.13
C PRO A 121 -3.10 1.65 22.72
N ALA A 122 -2.43 2.10 21.67
CA ALA A 122 -2.79 1.80 20.28
C ALA A 122 -2.52 0.33 19.94
N GLY A 123 -1.29 -0.15 20.16
CA GLY A 123 -0.92 -1.55 19.97
C GLY A 123 -1.80 -2.52 20.77
N VAL A 124 -2.11 -2.21 22.04
CA VAL A 124 -3.04 -3.02 22.85
C VAL A 124 -4.41 -3.15 22.19
N ARG A 125 -4.98 -2.02 21.72
CA ARG A 125 -6.29 -2.03 21.04
C ARG A 125 -6.26 -2.81 19.72
N LEU A 126 -5.21 -2.65 18.92
CA LEU A 126 -5.08 -3.33 17.62
C LEU A 126 -4.94 -4.84 17.79
N ARG A 127 -4.15 -5.31 18.76
CA ARG A 127 -4.06 -6.73 19.11
C ARG A 127 -5.40 -7.28 19.59
N ALA A 128 -6.07 -6.57 20.50
CA ALA A 128 -7.39 -6.99 21.00
C ALA A 128 -8.46 -7.05 19.90
N ALA A 129 -8.32 -6.24 18.84
CA ALA A 129 -9.21 -6.22 17.70
C ALA A 129 -8.88 -7.27 16.62
N GLY A 130 -7.88 -8.14 16.84
CA GLY A 130 -7.51 -9.21 15.90
C GLY A 130 -6.77 -8.71 14.65
N VAL A 131 -6.21 -7.49 14.67
CA VAL A 131 -5.57 -6.90 13.48
C VAL A 131 -4.28 -7.65 13.12
N VAL A 132 -3.53 -8.13 14.10
CA VAL A 132 -2.27 -8.89 13.86
C VAL A 132 -2.58 -10.15 13.07
N GLU A 133 -3.58 -10.91 13.52
CA GLU A 133 -4.03 -12.15 12.92
C GLU A 133 -4.54 -11.90 11.49
N GLY A 134 -5.35 -10.86 11.29
CA GLY A 134 -5.85 -10.51 9.95
C GLY A 134 -4.75 -10.15 8.96
N VAL A 135 -3.69 -9.44 9.39
CA VAL A 135 -2.53 -9.15 8.52
C VAL A 135 -1.73 -10.43 8.24
N GLN A 136 -1.54 -11.30 9.24
CA GLN A 136 -0.84 -12.59 9.06
C GLN A 136 -1.58 -13.53 8.11
N GLU A 137 -2.91 -13.59 8.20
CA GLU A 137 -3.75 -14.35 7.27
C GLU A 137 -3.67 -13.79 5.85
N THR A 138 -3.70 -12.46 5.71
CA THR A 138 -3.51 -11.80 4.41
C THR A 138 -2.13 -12.12 3.82
N TYR A 139 -1.09 -12.13 4.65
CA TYR A 139 0.26 -12.50 4.23
C TYR A 139 0.36 -13.95 3.78
N ALA A 140 -0.20 -14.88 4.55
CA ALA A 140 -0.25 -16.28 4.15
C ALA A 140 -0.96 -16.45 2.80
N TRP A 141 -2.07 -15.73 2.60
CA TRP A 141 -2.80 -15.71 1.33
C TRP A 141 -1.96 -15.15 0.17
N VAL A 142 -1.22 -14.05 0.37
CA VAL A 142 -0.32 -13.50 -0.67
C VAL A 142 0.83 -14.46 -0.99
N VAL A 143 1.38 -15.16 0.00
CA VAL A 143 2.41 -16.19 -0.21
C VAL A 143 1.85 -17.35 -1.04
N GLU A 144 0.66 -17.84 -0.70
CA GLU A 144 -0.01 -18.94 -1.41
C GLU A 144 -0.26 -18.59 -2.89
N HIS A 145 -0.70 -17.36 -3.16
CA HIS A 145 -1.10 -16.89 -4.49
C HIS A 145 -0.02 -16.08 -5.22
N ARG A 146 1.23 -16.13 -4.74
CA ARG A 146 2.34 -15.31 -5.27
C ARG A 146 2.43 -15.40 -6.80
N GLY A 147 2.37 -16.60 -7.36
CA GLY A 147 2.54 -16.82 -8.80
C GLY A 147 1.45 -16.16 -9.65
N GLU A 148 0.23 -15.98 -9.13
CA GLU A 148 -0.85 -15.29 -9.85
C GLU A 148 -0.82 -13.77 -9.66
N LEU A 149 -0.21 -13.30 -8.57
CA LEU A 149 -0.07 -11.88 -8.23
C LEU A 149 1.17 -11.24 -8.88
N GLU A 150 2.22 -12.03 -9.11
CA GLU A 150 3.41 -11.58 -9.82
C GLU A 150 3.04 -11.20 -11.27
N PRO A 151 3.58 -10.08 -11.78
CA PRO A 151 3.41 -9.73 -13.18
C PRO A 151 4.17 -10.74 -14.03
N GLY A 152 3.42 -11.55 -14.79
CA GLY A 152 3.96 -12.37 -15.88
C GLY A 152 4.45 -11.54 -17.07
#